data_AF-A0AAV9YAT5-F1
#
_entry.id   AF-A0AAV9YAT5-F1
#
_cell.length_a   1.000
_cell.length_b   1.000
_cell.length_c   1.000
_cell.angle_alpha   90.00
_cell.angle_beta   90.00
_cell.angle_gamma   90.00
#
_symmetry.space_group_name_H-M   'P 1'
#
loop_
_entity.id
_entity.type
_entity.pdbx_description
1 polymer ?
#
loop_
_entity_poly.entity_id
_entity_poly.type
_entity_poly.pdbx_seq_one_letter_code
_entity_poly.pdbx_strand_id
1 'polypeptide(L)'
;MNSEEEGNVAKNDSRYDGLVPYSKVNRVVKYSTDKKFTKASIKKIQTSISLFIEELAEMSEKQSRLRCGKVENNHSITIKKEDVIAAIRKGGQKFGFIHSSTEFTEENFWGDK
;
A
#
# COMPACT_ATOMS: atom_id res chain seq x y z
N MET A 1 19.26 -38.47 -1.60
CA MET A 1 18.06 -37.67 -1.31
C MET A 1 18.49 -36.53 -0.40
N ASN A 2 18.89 -35.39 -0.97
CA ASN A 2 19.10 -34.16 -0.22
C ASN A 2 18.21 -33.11 -0.86
N SER A 3 17.14 -32.78 -0.16
CA SER A 3 16.24 -31.69 -0.53
C SER A 3 16.87 -30.40 -0.02
N GLU A 4 17.48 -29.64 -0.92
CA GLU A 4 17.86 -28.25 -0.65
C GLU A 4 16.58 -27.41 -0.69
N GLU A 5 16.12 -26.98 0.49
CA GLU A 5 15.09 -25.97 0.61
C GLU A 5 15.63 -24.65 0.05
N GLU A 6 15.18 -24.28 -1.15
CA GLU A 6 15.35 -22.95 -1.70
C GLU A 6 14.59 -21.94 -0.81
N GLY A 7 15.29 -21.44 0.20
CA GLY A 7 14.91 -20.25 0.92
C GLY A 7 14.85 -19.09 -0.06
N ASN A 8 13.63 -18.77 -0.51
CA ASN A 8 13.34 -17.62 -1.36
C ASN A 8 13.62 -16.34 -0.54
N VAL A 9 14.88 -15.92 -0.53
CA VAL A 9 15.33 -14.66 0.07
C VAL A 9 14.76 -13.55 -0.80
N ALA A 10 13.60 -13.04 -0.39
CA ALA A 10 13.06 -11.78 -0.87
C ALA A 10 14.20 -10.75 -0.80
N LYS A 11 14.75 -10.40 -1.96
CA LYS A 11 15.77 -9.35 -2.10
C LYS A 11 15.17 -8.12 -1.43
N ASN A 12 15.77 -7.69 -0.31
CA ASN A 12 15.44 -6.41 0.30
C ASN A 12 15.79 -5.34 -0.72
N ASP A 13 14.78 -4.89 -1.47
CA ASP A 13 14.91 -3.76 -2.37
C ASP A 13 15.01 -2.51 -1.48
N SER A 14 16.24 -1.99 -1.37
CA SER A 14 16.57 -0.87 -0.48
C SER A 14 15.80 0.41 -0.82
N ARG A 15 15.12 0.45 -1.98
CA ARG A 15 14.22 1.54 -2.38
C ARG A 15 13.05 1.75 -1.43
N TYR A 16 12.66 0.73 -0.66
CA TYR A 16 11.54 0.81 0.29
C TYR A 16 11.95 1.07 1.74
N ASP A 17 13.26 1.13 2.01
CA ASP A 17 13.77 1.48 3.34
C ASP A 17 13.46 2.95 3.63
N GLY A 18 12.44 3.19 4.46
CA GLY A 18 12.15 4.52 5.00
C GLY A 18 10.79 5.12 4.64
N LEU A 19 10.05 4.55 3.67
CA LEU A 19 8.71 5.05 3.32
C LEU A 19 7.74 4.93 4.50
N VAL A 20 7.84 3.83 5.25
CA VAL A 20 7.04 3.58 6.45
C VAL A 20 7.97 3.26 7.62
N PRO A 21 7.84 3.92 8.80
CA PRO A 21 8.71 3.64 9.93
C PRO A 21 8.47 2.24 10.52
N TYR A 22 9.55 1.45 10.67
CA TYR A 22 9.50 0.12 11.30
C TYR A 22 8.78 0.11 12.65
N SER A 23 9.01 1.13 13.49
CA SER A 23 8.39 1.24 14.82
C SER A 23 6.86 1.33 14.76
N LYS A 24 6.31 1.99 13.73
CA LYS A 24 4.87 2.10 13.51
C LYS A 24 4.30 0.76 13.03
N VAL A 25 4.96 0.11 12.07
CA VAL A 25 4.57 -1.24 11.60
C VAL A 25 4.58 -2.24 12.76
N ASN A 26 5.66 -2.28 13.54
CA ASN A 26 5.78 -3.15 14.70
C ASN A 26 4.68 -2.88 15.74
N ARG A 27 4.31 -1.61 15.95
CA ARG A 27 3.23 -1.24 16.88
C ARG A 27 1.87 -1.72 16.38
N VAL A 28 1.55 -1.54 15.10
CA VAL A 28 0.29 -2.02 14.51
C VAL A 28 0.19 -3.54 14.63
N VAL A 29 1.24 -4.27 14.22
CA VAL A 29 1.26 -5.75 14.30
C VAL A 29 1.02 -6.25 15.72
N LYS A 30 1.63 -5.62 16.74
CA LYS A 30 1.41 -5.97 18.15
C LYS A 30 -0.02 -5.74 18.64
N TYR A 31 -0.76 -4.79 18.07
CA TYR A 31 -2.17 -4.58 18.40
C TYR A 31 -3.10 -5.53 17.66
N SER A 32 -2.68 -6.03 16.50
CA SER A 32 -3.49 -6.93 15.67
C SER A 32 -3.42 -8.40 16.11
N THR A 33 -2.42 -8.79 16.91
CA THR A 33 -2.25 -10.17 17.38
C THR A 33 -1.36 -10.26 18.60
N ASP A 34 -1.65 -11.23 19.49
CA ASP A 34 -0.82 -11.56 20.65
C ASP A 34 0.47 -12.31 20.28
N LYS A 35 0.64 -12.69 19.01
CA LYS A 35 1.81 -13.43 18.54
C LYS A 35 3.05 -12.52 18.45
N LYS A 36 4.20 -13.05 18.86
CA LYS A 36 5.50 -12.39 18.67
C LYS A 36 6.00 -12.60 17.24
N PHE A 37 6.44 -11.52 16.60
CA PHE A 37 7.03 -11.54 15.26
C PHE A 37 8.53 -11.32 15.33
N THR A 38 9.27 -12.00 14.45
CA THR A 38 10.71 -11.72 14.29
C THR A 38 10.93 -10.37 13.61
N LYS A 39 12.11 -9.78 13.81
CA LYS A 39 12.51 -8.55 13.10
C LYS A 39 12.44 -8.71 11.58
N ALA A 40 12.80 -9.89 11.07
CA ALA A 40 12.73 -10.20 9.64
C ALA A 40 11.29 -10.23 9.13
N SER A 41 10.37 -10.81 9.90
CA SER A 41 8.93 -10.82 9.56
C SER A 41 8.35 -9.42 9.53
N ILE A 42 8.67 -8.57 10.51
CA ILE A 42 8.22 -7.17 10.53
C ILE A 42 8.79 -6.39 9.35
N LYS A 43 10.06 -6.62 8.98
CA LYS A 43 10.65 -6.03 7.77
C LYS A 43 9.91 -6.42 6.50
N LYS A 44 9.54 -7.70 6.34
CA LYS A 44 8.74 -8.15 5.19
C LYS A 44 7.39 -7.40 5.11
N ILE A 45 6.71 -7.27 6.25
CA ILE A 45 5.45 -6.51 6.32
C ILE A 45 5.69 -5.04 5.95
N GLN A 46 6.74 -4.41 6.47
CA GLN A 46 7.11 -3.04 6.14
C GLN A 46 7.31 -2.86 4.63
N THR A 47 8.08 -3.75 3.98
CA THR A 47 8.28 -3.74 2.53
C THR A 47 6.97 -3.94 1.77
N SER A 48 6.11 -4.86 2.19
CA SER A 48 4.79 -5.07 1.56
C SER A 48 3.89 -3.84 1.65
N ILE A 49 3.90 -3.12 2.78
CA ILE A 49 3.15 -1.87 2.92
C ILE A 49 3.72 -0.80 1.98
N SER A 50 5.05 -0.68 1.88
CA SER A 50 5.68 0.29 0.99
C SER A 50 5.34 0.04 -0.48
N LEU A 51 5.40 -1.23 -0.92
CA LEU A 51 4.99 -1.65 -2.27
C LEU A 51 3.53 -1.32 -2.55
N PHE A 52 2.66 -1.58 -1.57
CA PHE A 52 1.24 -1.23 -1.69
C PHE A 52 1.03 0.28 -1.86
N ILE A 53 1.75 1.12 -1.11
CA ILE A 53 1.65 2.58 -1.23
C ILE A 53 2.10 3.05 -2.63
N GLU A 54 3.17 2.49 -3.17
CA GLU A 54 3.66 2.84 -4.51
C GLU A 54 2.65 2.43 -5.59
N GLU A 55 2.15 1.19 -5.56
CA GLU A 55 1.12 0.74 -6.51
C GLU A 55 -0.15 1.58 -6.41
N LEU A 56 -0.56 1.96 -5.19
CA LEU A 56 -1.71 2.83 -4.98
C LEU A 56 -1.48 4.24 -5.54
N ALA A 57 -0.28 4.80 -5.36
CA ALA A 57 0.08 6.11 -5.89
C ALA A 57 0.02 6.12 -7.42
N GLU A 58 0.59 5.12 -8.09
CA GLU A 58 0.53 4.98 -9.55
C GLU A 58 -0.90 4.84 -10.06
N MET A 59 -1.74 4.04 -9.39
CA MET A 59 -3.13 3.87 -9.75
C MET A 59 -3.93 5.16 -9.56
N SER A 60 -3.65 5.90 -8.50
CA SER A 60 -4.29 7.19 -8.19
C SER A 60 -3.90 8.25 -9.22
N GLU A 61 -2.64 8.29 -9.64
CA GLU A 61 -2.17 9.12 -10.74
C GLU A 61 -2.93 8.79 -12.04
N LYS A 62 -3.09 7.51 -12.39
CA LYS A 62 -3.88 7.09 -13.56
C LYS A 62 -5.33 7.59 -13.46
N GLN A 63 -5.97 7.53 -12.28
CA GLN A 63 -7.32 8.08 -12.10
C GLN A 63 -7.35 9.61 -12.26
N SER A 64 -6.37 10.32 -11.69
CA SER A 64 -6.27 11.77 -11.84
C SER A 64 -6.09 12.18 -13.31
N ARG A 65 -5.32 11.44 -14.09
CA ARG A 65 -5.12 11.70 -15.54
C ARG A 65 -6.42 11.54 -16.32
N LEU A 66 -7.16 10.45 -16.06
CA LEU A 66 -8.47 10.20 -16.64
C LEU A 66 -9.46 11.34 -16.31
N ARG A 67 -9.52 11.77 -15.05
CA ARG A 67 -10.38 12.88 -14.60
C ARG A 67 -10.03 14.20 -15.27
N CYS A 68 -8.74 14.49 -15.47
CA CYS A 68 -8.29 15.73 -16.08
C CYS A 68 -8.31 15.72 -17.62
N GLY A 69 -8.66 14.60 -18.26
CA GLY A 69 -8.60 14.45 -19.72
C GLY A 69 -7.19 14.56 -20.31
N LYS A 70 -6.14 14.45 -19.47
CA LYS A 70 -4.74 14.57 -19.89
C LYS A 70 -4.11 13.19 -19.98
N VAL A 71 -3.97 12.67 -21.19
CA VAL A 71 -3.37 11.35 -21.46
C VAL A 71 -1.84 11.37 -21.41
N GLU A 72 -1.21 12.54 -21.59
CA GLU A 72 0.24 12.68 -21.67
C GLU A 72 0.96 12.71 -20.31
N ASN A 73 1.97 11.86 -20.15
CA ASN A 73 2.72 11.64 -18.90
C ASN A 73 3.56 12.83 -18.41
N ASN A 74 3.82 13.85 -19.25
CA ASN A 74 4.76 14.91 -18.94
C ASN A 74 4.17 16.10 -18.16
N HIS A 75 2.85 16.11 -17.95
CA HIS A 75 2.19 17.14 -17.16
C HIS A 75 2.15 16.74 -15.68
N SER A 76 2.51 17.68 -14.79
CA SER A 76 2.23 17.53 -13.38
C SER A 76 0.73 17.47 -13.15
N ILE A 77 0.30 16.53 -12.33
CA ILE A 77 -1.09 16.34 -11.94
C ILE A 77 -1.19 16.35 -10.42
N THR A 78 -2.26 16.95 -9.90
CA THR A 78 -2.58 16.88 -8.48
C THR A 78 -3.55 15.71 -8.27
N ILE A 79 -3.06 14.68 -7.57
CA ILE A 79 -3.89 13.57 -7.11
C ILE A 79 -4.85 14.09 -6.03
N LYS A 80 -6.16 13.91 -6.23
CA LYS A 80 -7.20 14.25 -5.25
C LYS A 80 -7.69 13.03 -4.47
N LYS A 81 -8.43 13.26 -3.39
CA LYS A 81 -9.02 12.18 -2.57
C LYS A 81 -9.87 11.21 -3.40
N GLU A 82 -10.63 11.73 -4.35
CA GLU A 82 -11.50 10.92 -5.22
C GLU A 82 -10.70 9.99 -6.14
N ASP A 83 -9.51 10.42 -6.58
CA ASP A 83 -8.63 9.63 -7.43
C ASP A 83 -8.07 8.43 -6.66
N VAL A 84 -7.71 8.64 -5.39
CA VAL A 84 -7.26 7.59 -4.46
C VAL A 84 -8.40 6.62 -4.13
N ILE A 85 -9.60 7.13 -3.83
CA ILE A 85 -10.79 6.29 -3.58
C ILE A 85 -11.12 5.43 -4.80
N ALA A 86 -11.08 6.01 -6.00
CA ALA A 86 -11.30 5.28 -7.24
C ALA A 86 -10.22 4.22 -7.49
N ALA A 87 -8.95 4.52 -7.16
CA ALA A 87 -7.85 3.57 -7.23
C ALA A 87 -8.02 2.41 -6.23
N ILE A 88 -8.41 2.67 -4.98
CA ILE A 88 -8.72 1.64 -3.97
C ILE A 88 -9.89 0.77 -4.44
N ARG A 89 -10.98 1.37 -4.95
CA ARG A 89 -12.14 0.61 -5.44
C ARG A 89 -11.79 -0.29 -6.62
N LYS A 90 -11.01 0.21 -7.59
CA LYS A 90 -10.50 -0.61 -8.72
C LYS A 90 -9.50 -1.67 -8.26
N GLY A 91 -8.64 -1.34 -7.29
CA GLY A 91 -7.66 -2.23 -6.70
C GLY A 91 -8.28 -3.25 -5.73
N GLY A 92 -9.49 -3.02 -5.23
CA GLY A 92 -10.16 -3.84 -4.23
C GLY A 92 -10.34 -5.30 -4.68
N GLN A 93 -10.49 -5.53 -6.00
CA GLN A 93 -10.49 -6.87 -6.58
C GLN A 93 -9.10 -7.51 -6.68
N LYS A 94 -8.03 -6.71 -6.88
CA LYS A 94 -6.64 -7.17 -6.99
C LYS A 94 -6.01 -7.48 -5.63
N PHE A 95 -6.36 -6.71 -4.60
CA PHE A 95 -5.73 -6.80 -3.27
C PHE A 95 -6.64 -7.38 -2.19
N GLY A 96 -7.88 -7.78 -2.53
CA GLY A 96 -8.81 -8.41 -1.59
C GLY A 96 -9.40 -7.47 -0.52
N PHE A 97 -9.37 -6.14 -0.73
CA PHE A 97 -9.93 -5.14 0.20
C PHE A 97 -11.47 -5.07 0.21
N ILE A 98 -12.16 -6.07 -0.34
CA ILE A 98 -13.57 -5.99 -0.77
C ILE A 98 -14.55 -5.68 0.38
N HIS A 99 -14.17 -5.87 1.65
CA HIS A 99 -15.05 -5.57 2.80
C HIS A 99 -14.45 -4.71 3.92
N SER A 100 -13.16 -4.38 3.90
CA SER A 100 -12.51 -3.61 4.99
C SER A 100 -12.23 -2.15 4.65
N SER A 101 -12.48 -1.70 3.41
CA SER A 101 -12.07 -0.37 2.94
C SER A 101 -13.20 0.60 2.62
N THR A 102 -14.47 0.24 2.77
CA THR A 102 -15.57 1.20 2.51
C THR A 102 -15.67 2.27 3.60
N GLU A 103 -15.38 1.94 4.87
CA GLU A 103 -15.31 2.90 5.98
C GLU A 103 -14.31 4.05 5.72
N PHE A 104 -13.19 3.78 5.05
CA PHE A 104 -12.19 4.79 4.67
C PHE A 104 -12.58 5.61 3.43
N THR A 105 -13.64 5.21 2.72
CA THR A 105 -14.20 5.97 1.58
C THR A 105 -15.41 6.80 1.97
N GLU A 106 -15.87 6.72 3.22
CA GLU A 106 -16.90 7.60 3.77
C GLU A 106 -16.31 9.00 3.97
N GLU A 107 -17.09 10.04 3.62
CA GLU A 107 -16.67 11.45 3.70
C GLU A 107 -16.18 11.83 5.12
N ASN A 108 -16.71 11.16 6.15
CA ASN A 108 -16.40 11.39 7.54
C ASN A 108 -14.95 11.02 7.94
N PHE A 109 -14.28 10.14 7.18
CA PHE A 109 -12.89 9.76 7.46
C PHE A 109 -11.89 10.83 7.02
N TRP A 110 -12.21 11.57 5.94
CA TRP A 110 -11.30 12.56 5.33
C TRP A 110 -11.52 13.98 5.83
N GLY A 111 -12.56 14.21 6.63
CA GLY A 111 -12.79 15.44 7.39
C GLY A 111 -12.71 16.71 6.52
N ASP A 112 -13.79 17.06 5.85
CA ASP A 112 -13.97 18.43 5.38
C ASP A 112 -14.29 19.30 6.63
N LYS A 113 -13.27 19.90 7.23
CA LYS A 113 -13.41 21.08 8.11
C LYS A 113 -12.96 22.32 7.37
#